data_AF-A0AAW8T3A2-F1
#
_entry.id   AF-A0AAW8T3A2-F1
#
_cell.length_a   1.000
_cell.length_b   1.000
_cell.length_c   1.000
_cell.angle_alpha   90.00
_cell.angle_beta   90.00
_cell.angle_gamma   90.00
#
_symmetry.space_group_name_H-M   'P 1'
#
loop_
_entity.id
_entity.type
_entity.pdbx_description
1 polymer ?
#
loop_
_entity_poly.entity_id
_entity_poly.type
_entity_poly.pdbx_seq_one_letter_code
_entity_poly.pdbx_strand_id
1 'polypeptide(L)'
;MDRYMLEQIGFGGIIVTGLLLLIAVLPKWTNGLFIARFPWEFRKDREDPRFETERRIGKKYSQFVFKYVPPFFLGFLLIVILSFFV
;
A
#
# COMPACT_ATOMS: atom_id res chain seq x y z
N MET A 1 -19.52 -19.75 -11.67
CA MET A 1 -18.61 -18.62 -11.92
C MET A 1 -17.46 -19.18 -12.73
N ASP A 2 -17.26 -18.73 -13.96
CA ASP A 2 -16.25 -19.32 -14.83
C ASP A 2 -14.82 -19.03 -14.35
N ARG A 3 -13.90 -19.95 -14.63
CA ARG A 3 -12.47 -19.83 -14.29
C ARG A 3 -11.90 -18.49 -14.71
N TYR A 4 -12.26 -18.02 -15.91
CA TYR A 4 -11.83 -16.72 -16.43
C TYR A 4 -12.28 -15.53 -15.56
N MET A 5 -13.47 -15.58 -14.96
CA MET A 5 -13.95 -14.54 -14.05
C MET A 5 -13.21 -14.57 -12.70
N LEU A 6 -12.86 -15.75 -12.20
CA LEU A 6 -12.06 -15.91 -10.98
C LEU A 6 -10.63 -15.38 -11.16
N GLU A 7 -10.02 -15.68 -12.31
CA GLU A 7 -8.69 -15.16 -12.67
C GLU A 7 -8.72 -13.61 -12.76
N GLN A 8 -9.71 -13.02 -13.43
CA GLN A 8 -9.84 -11.56 -13.53
C GLN A 8 -9.98 -10.88 -12.16
N ILE A 9 -10.82 -11.42 -11.27
CA ILE A 9 -11.02 -10.86 -9.93
C ILE A 9 -9.77 -11.03 -9.08
N GLY A 10 -9.11 -12.19 -9.18
CA GLY A 10 -7.85 -12.46 -8.50
C GLY A 10 -6.75 -11.49 -8.93
N PHE A 11 -6.49 -11.36 -10.23
CA PHE A 11 -5.49 -10.42 -10.76
C PHE A 11 -5.85 -8.97 -10.48
N GLY A 12 -7.12 -8.58 -10.65
CA GLY A 12 -7.58 -7.22 -10.33
C GLY A 12 -7.37 -6.89 -8.85
N GLY A 13 -7.70 -7.81 -7.96
CA GLY A 13 -7.48 -7.68 -6.52
C GLY A 13 -6.00 -7.59 -6.16
N ILE A 14 -5.14 -8.42 -6.74
CA ILE A 14 -3.67 -8.37 -6.56
C ILE A 14 -3.10 -7.02 -7.02
N ILE A 15 -3.53 -6.53 -8.19
CA ILE A 15 -3.05 -5.24 -8.73
C ILE A 15 -3.44 -4.09 -7.79
N VAL A 16 -4.71 -4.02 -7.39
CA VAL A 16 -5.20 -2.93 -6.53
C VAL A 16 -4.54 -2.98 -5.15
N THR A 17 -4.51 -4.16 -4.51
CA THR A 17 -3.88 -4.30 -3.19
C THR A 17 -2.37 -4.13 -3.24
N GLY A 18 -1.71 -4.62 -4.30
CA GLY A 18 -0.28 -4.41 -4.55
C GLY A 18 0.07 -2.93 -4.76
N LEU A 19 -0.72 -2.19 -5.53
CA LEU A 19 -0.56 -0.74 -5.71
C LEU A 19 -0.73 0.00 -4.39
N LEU A 20 -1.74 -0.34 -3.58
CA LEU A 20 -1.93 0.27 -2.26
C LEU A 20 -0.74 -0.01 -1.33
N LEU A 21 -0.21 -1.23 -1.33
CA LEU A 21 1.00 -1.57 -0.57
C LEU A 21 2.21 -0.77 -1.05
N LEU A 22 2.43 -0.67 -2.36
CA LEU A 22 3.51 0.13 -2.93
C LEU A 22 3.42 1.60 -2.54
N ILE A 23 2.22 2.20 -2.63
CA ILE A 23 2.00 3.58 -2.23
C ILE A 23 2.24 3.76 -0.72
N ALA A 24 1.91 2.76 0.10
CA ALA A 24 2.16 2.80 1.55
C ALA A 24 3.63 2.61 1.97
N VAL A 25 4.48 2.05 1.09
CA VAL A 25 5.94 2.00 1.31
C VAL A 25 6.54 3.39 1.32
N LEU A 26 6.02 4.30 0.48
CA LEU A 26 6.54 5.66 0.33
C LEU A 26 6.52 6.46 1.65
N PRO A 27 5.38 6.60 2.36
CA PRO A 27 5.33 7.25 3.67
C PRO A 27 6.13 6.50 4.75
N LYS A 28 6.41 5.19 4.59
CA LYS A 28 7.31 4.47 5.50
C LYS A 28 8.76 4.92 5.32
N TRP A 29 9.19 5.16 4.08
CA TRP A 29 10.55 5.62 3.74
C TRP A 29 10.77 7.10 4.06
N THR A 30 9.77 7.95 3.81
CA THR A 30 9.82 9.40 4.08
C THR A 30 9.47 9.76 5.53
N ASN A 31 9.40 8.77 6.44
CA ASN A 31 9.10 8.97 7.86
C ASN A 31 7.73 9.66 8.12
N GLY A 32 6.76 9.39 7.24
CA GLY A 32 5.38 9.86 7.32
C GLY A 32 5.06 11.11 6.49
N LEU A 33 6.04 11.72 5.82
CA LEU A 33 5.79 12.87 4.94
C LEU A 33 5.27 12.40 3.57
N PHE A 34 4.30 13.10 2.97
CA PHE A 34 3.80 12.72 1.65
C PHE A 34 4.74 13.18 0.53
N ILE A 35 4.71 12.50 -0.63
CA ILE A 35 5.48 12.87 -1.85
C ILE A 35 4.84 14.09 -2.54
N ALA A 36 4.64 15.16 -1.78
CA ALA A 36 4.35 16.47 -2.32
C ALA A 36 5.65 17.28 -2.57
N ARG A 37 6.81 16.76 -2.16
CA ARG A 37 8.09 17.50 -2.12
C ARG A 37 9.25 16.72 -2.74
N PHE A 38 10.32 17.43 -3.06
CA PHE A 38 11.55 16.82 -3.57
C PHE A 38 12.31 16.05 -2.46
N PRO A 39 13.00 14.95 -2.79
CA PRO A 39 13.78 14.12 -1.86
C PRO A 39 14.69 14.89 -0.89
N TRP A 40 15.25 16.02 -1.34
CA TRP A 40 16.17 16.85 -0.56
C TRP A 40 15.45 17.68 0.53
N GLU A 41 14.22 18.13 0.27
CA GLU A 41 13.42 18.91 1.23
C GLU A 41 12.93 18.04 2.38
N PHE A 42 12.67 16.74 2.15
CA PHE A 42 12.30 15.80 3.20
C PHE A 42 13.31 15.73 4.35
N ARG A 43 14.61 15.87 4.07
CA ARG A 43 15.63 15.87 5.13
C ARG A 43 15.53 17.09 6.01
N LYS A 44 15.20 18.24 5.43
CA LYS A 44 15.02 19.52 6.14
C LYS A 44 13.72 19.53 6.94
N ASP A 45 12.66 18.98 6.37
CA ASP A 45 11.31 18.98 6.92
C ASP A 45 11.05 17.83 7.91
N ARG A 46 11.97 16.86 8.00
CA ARG A 46 11.85 15.70 8.92
C ARG A 46 11.76 16.11 10.38
N GLU A 47 12.44 17.19 10.75
CA GLU A 47 12.59 17.67 12.13
C GLU A 47 11.82 18.97 12.37
N ASP A 48 11.18 19.54 11.35
CA ASP A 48 10.41 20.77 11.49
C ASP A 48 9.04 20.45 12.15
N PRO A 49 8.72 21.12 13.29
CA PRO A 49 7.47 20.89 14.02
C PRO A 49 6.22 21.25 13.20
N ARG A 50 6.34 22.07 12.14
CA ARG A 50 5.22 22.42 11.25
C ARG A 50 4.66 21.21 10.49
N PHE A 51 5.46 20.16 10.30
CA PHE A 51 5.07 18.95 9.56
C PHE A 51 4.79 17.75 10.49
N GLU A 52 4.63 17.98 11.80
CA GLU A 52 4.26 16.92 12.76
C GLU A 52 2.93 16.24 12.43
N THR A 53 1.91 17.04 12.10
CA THR A 53 0.57 16.53 11.78
C THR A 53 0.61 15.66 10.52
N GLU A 54 1.32 16.11 9.48
CA GLU A 54 1.49 15.36 8.23
C GLU A 54 2.23 14.04 8.47
N ARG A 55 3.35 14.07 9.20
CA ARG A 55 4.09 12.86 9.62
C ARG A 55 3.20 11.88 10.36
N ARG A 56 2.37 12.37 11.27
CA ARG A 56 1.46 11.53 12.06
C ARG A 56 0.39 10.88 11.18
N ILE A 57 -0.16 11.63 10.23
CA ILE A 57 -1.16 11.12 9.27
C ILE A 57 -0.52 10.10 8.33
N GLY A 58 0.63 10.39 7.71
CA GLY A 58 1.29 9.47 6.80
C GLY A 58 1.77 8.19 7.50
N LYS A 59 2.26 8.29 8.74
CA LYS A 59 2.57 7.10 9.56
C LYS A 59 1.33 6.27 9.87
N LYS A 60 0.23 6.90 10.29
CA LYS A 60 -1.03 6.19 10.54
C LYS A 60 -1.58 5.53 9.28
N TYR A 61 -1.53 6.22 8.14
CA TYR A 61 -1.95 5.67 6.85
C TYR A 61 -1.10 4.45 6.46
N SER A 62 0.23 4.58 6.51
CA SER A 62 1.14 3.46 6.23
C SER A 62 0.87 2.27 7.14
N GLN A 63 0.73 2.50 8.45
CA GLN A 63 0.40 1.46 9.43
C GLN A 63 -0.96 0.80 9.14
N PHE A 64 -1.98 1.59 8.77
CA PHE A 64 -3.29 1.08 8.42
C PHE A 64 -3.21 0.18 7.18
N VAL A 65 -2.56 0.67 6.12
CA VAL A 65 -2.40 -0.09 4.87
C VAL A 65 -1.62 -1.38 5.12
N PHE A 66 -0.47 -1.34 5.81
CA PHE A 66 0.30 -2.55 6.12
C PHE A 66 -0.40 -3.49 7.11
N LYS A 67 -1.36 -3.03 7.91
CA LYS A 67 -2.12 -3.90 8.80
C LYS A 67 -3.25 -4.62 8.07
N TYR A 68 -3.99 -3.92 7.21
CA TYR A 68 -5.23 -4.43 6.65
C TYR A 68 -5.11 -4.91 5.19
N VAL A 69 -4.24 -4.31 4.38
CA VAL A 69 -4.13 -4.65 2.94
C VAL A 69 -3.40 -5.98 2.68
N PRO A 70 -2.35 -6.39 3.42
CA PRO A 70 -1.68 -7.67 3.16
C PRO A 70 -2.61 -8.90 3.28
N PRO A 71 -3.51 -9.00 4.28
CA PRO A 71 -4.51 -10.07 4.32
C PRO A 71 -5.37 -10.17 3.04
N PHE A 72 -5.80 -9.04 2.48
CA PHE A 72 -6.55 -9.03 1.22
C PHE A 72 -5.68 -9.46 0.04
N PHE A 73 -4.44 -8.96 -0.05
CA PHE A 73 -3.49 -9.38 -1.08
C PHE A 73 -3.27 -10.90 -1.06
N LEU A 74 -3.06 -11.47 0.14
CA LEU A 74 -2.92 -12.91 0.32
C LEU A 74 -4.20 -13.67 -0.09
N GLY A 75 -5.38 -13.14 0.24
CA GLY A 75 -6.66 -13.71 -0.18
C GLY A 75 -6.81 -13.79 -1.69
N PHE A 76 -6.51 -12.70 -2.41
CA PHE A 76 -6.55 -12.68 -3.87
C PHE A 76 -5.49 -13.59 -4.50
N LEU A 77 -4.30 -13.66 -3.90
CA LEU A 77 -3.24 -14.56 -4.33
C LEU A 77 -3.68 -16.03 -4.19
N LEU A 78 -4.38 -16.37 -3.10
CA LEU A 78 -4.94 -17.71 -2.89
C LEU A 78 -6.02 -18.05 -3.93
N ILE A 79 -6.89 -17.09 -4.28
CA ILE A 79 -7.91 -17.26 -5.33
C ILE A 79 -7.24 -17.58 -6.67
N VAL A 80 -6.20 -16.84 -7.05
CA VAL A 80 -5.43 -17.10 -8.29
C VAL A 80 -4.75 -18.46 -8.26
N ILE A 81 -4.13 -18.84 -7.13
CA ILE A 81 -3.51 -20.16 -7.00
C ILE A 81 -4.57 -21.26 -7.19
N LEU A 82 -5.73 -21.15 -6.53
CA LEU A 82 -6.79 -22.13 -6.63
C LEU A 82 -7.36 -22.23 -8.05
N SER A 83 -7.44 -21.13 -8.80
CA SER A 83 -7.91 -21.18 -10.20
C SER A 83 -6.97 -21.93 -11.15
N PHE A 84 -5.73 -22.20 -10.76
CA PHE A 84 -4.84 -23.08 -11.52
C PHE A 84 -5.05 -24.58 -11.24
N PHE A 85 -5.65 -24.91 -10.08
CA PHE A 85 -5.90 -26.29 -9.67
C PHE A 85 -7.34 -26.76 -9.94
N VAL A 86 -8.24 -25.83 -10.24
CA VAL A 86 -9.65 -26.07 -10.61
C VAL A 86 -9.82 -25.90 -12.12
#